data_AF-A0A6L5XD13-F1
#
_entry.id   AF-A0A6L5XD13-F1
#
_cell.length_a   1.000
_cell.length_b   1.000
_cell.length_c   1.000
_cell.angle_alpha   90.00
_cell.angle_beta   90.00
_cell.angle_gamma   90.00
#
_symmetry.space_group_name_H-M   'P 1'
#
loop_
_entity.id
_entity.type
_entity.pdbx_description
1 polymer ?
#
loop_
_entity_poly.entity_id
_entity_poly.type
_entity_poly.pdbx_seq_one_letter_code
_entity_poly.pdbx_strand_id
1 'polypeptide(L)'
;MRKLCILVSVMALMAAPCRVVGQARGVAAGADNVDDGMDEWLRMPVRRLHPERAATGERTKKNNSDKKQYKYNGHRYVPQKSAEQRAADAREKAHLDSLLAIDYTLPDYSSLFPTRLTWKDEPVKESREQLISSFNSTDLDGETRYVPKDVTLGNDTNALFFYFDVKNRRPQSLRLRAQYYADDPLGIEKLKFVIDGFDYYFTPSAVKKGSDAYNRYWENFDICLSSRDKDLVYALAHCSWARVTYIGDRGFNHVKILSKEQIKDFYNTLQLYRVMGGKL
;
A
#
# COMPACT_ATOMS: atom_id res chain seq x y z
N MET A 1 70.41 20.45 -40.36
CA MET A 1 70.08 19.47 -41.42
C MET A 1 68.58 19.14 -41.34
N ARG A 2 67.90 19.16 -42.50
CA ARG A 2 66.71 18.39 -42.96
C ARG A 2 65.61 18.06 -41.91
N LYS A 3 64.38 18.60 -41.95
CA LYS A 3 63.22 18.33 -42.86
C LYS A 3 62.83 16.84 -43.05
N LEU A 4 61.51 16.61 -43.09
CA LEU A 4 60.70 15.44 -43.50
C LEU A 4 60.38 14.37 -42.42
N CYS A 5 59.24 13.67 -42.38
CA CYS A 5 57.87 13.74 -42.95
C CYS A 5 57.22 12.34 -42.84
N ILE A 6 55.89 12.28 -42.62
CA ILE A 6 54.91 11.25 -43.11
C ILE A 6 55.01 9.86 -42.40
N LEU A 7 53.98 9.04 -42.08
CA LEU A 7 52.77 8.49 -42.76
C LEU A 7 51.85 7.91 -41.65
N VAL A 8 50.56 8.27 -41.57
CA VAL A 8 49.38 7.51 -42.07
C VAL A 8 49.45 5.98 -41.88
N SER A 9 48.53 5.43 -41.09
CA SER A 9 47.99 4.08 -41.35
C SER A 9 46.53 3.99 -40.93
N VAL A 10 45.69 3.90 -41.96
CA VAL A 10 44.27 3.54 -41.93
C VAL A 10 44.23 2.03 -42.03
N MET A 11 43.51 1.35 -41.14
CA MET A 11 43.15 -0.06 -41.36
C MET A 11 41.66 -0.27 -41.13
N ALA A 12 41.02 -0.61 -42.25
CA ALA A 12 39.62 -0.97 -42.42
C ALA A 12 39.30 -2.28 -41.69
N LEU A 13 38.13 -2.31 -41.02
CA LEU A 13 37.50 -3.54 -40.58
C LEU A 13 36.32 -3.82 -41.50
N MET A 14 36.42 -4.90 -42.29
CA MET A 14 35.36 -5.39 -43.16
C MET A 14 34.31 -6.15 -42.34
N ALA A 15 33.05 -5.78 -42.50
CA ALA A 15 31.89 -6.51 -41.98
C ALA A 15 31.16 -7.19 -43.15
N ALA A 16 30.93 -8.49 -43.01
CA ALA A 16 30.24 -9.34 -43.97
C ALA A 16 28.72 -9.08 -43.98
N PRO A 17 28.02 -9.21 -45.14
CA PRO A 17 26.58 -9.08 -45.22
C PRO A 17 25.86 -10.39 -44.87
N CYS A 18 24.99 -10.35 -43.86
CA CYS A 18 24.02 -11.41 -43.59
C CYS A 18 22.88 -11.34 -44.62
N ARG A 19 22.66 -12.47 -45.31
CA ARG A 19 21.50 -12.75 -46.16
C ARG A 19 20.23 -12.80 -45.32
N VAL A 20 19.23 -12.00 -45.70
CA VAL A 20 17.82 -12.24 -45.34
C VAL A 20 17.10 -12.63 -46.62
N VAL A 21 16.65 -13.89 -46.67
CA VAL A 21 15.79 -14.42 -47.72
C VAL A 21 14.35 -14.13 -47.31
N GLY A 22 13.64 -13.35 -48.12
CA GLY A 22 12.20 -13.15 -48.04
C GLY A 22 11.47 -14.00 -49.06
N GLN A 23 10.41 -14.70 -48.61
CA GLN A 23 9.25 -15.22 -49.35
C GLN A 23 8.44 -16.09 -48.37
N ALA A 24 7.12 -16.23 -48.37
CA ALA A 24 5.93 -15.50 -48.80
C ALA A 24 4.73 -16.39 -48.37
N ARG A 25 3.60 -15.78 -47.94
CA ARG A 25 2.22 -16.36 -47.82
C ARG A 25 2.05 -17.51 -46.79
N GLY A 26 1.15 -17.47 -45.82
CA GLY A 26 -0.28 -17.13 -45.87
C GLY A 26 -1.10 -18.42 -45.84
N VAL A 27 -1.92 -18.65 -44.80
CA VAL A 27 -3.19 -19.42 -44.75
C VAL A 27 -3.48 -20.00 -43.34
N ALA A 28 -4.78 -19.91 -42.99
CA ALA A 28 -5.55 -20.69 -42.01
C ALA A 28 -5.44 -20.35 -40.51
N ALA A 29 -6.52 -19.72 -40.03
CA ALA A 29 -6.98 -19.75 -38.66
C ALA A 29 -7.31 -21.20 -38.26
N GLY A 30 -6.58 -21.72 -37.27
CA GLY A 30 -6.97 -22.85 -36.45
C GLY A 30 -7.27 -22.33 -35.06
N ALA A 31 -8.54 -22.33 -34.67
CA ALA A 31 -8.95 -22.11 -33.29
C ALA A 31 -8.73 -23.45 -32.55
N ASP A 32 -7.56 -23.59 -31.94
CA ASP A 32 -7.29 -24.65 -30.99
C ASP A 32 -8.03 -24.31 -29.69
N ASN A 33 -9.07 -25.10 -29.40
CA ASN A 33 -9.76 -25.07 -28.12
C ASN A 33 -8.80 -25.57 -27.03
N VAL A 34 -8.20 -24.63 -26.30
CA VAL A 34 -7.50 -24.93 -25.05
C VAL A 34 -8.57 -25.11 -23.97
N ASP A 35 -8.64 -26.32 -23.46
CA ASP A 35 -9.47 -26.75 -22.34
C ASP A 35 -8.90 -26.16 -21.03
N ASP A 36 -9.24 -24.89 -20.78
CA ASP A 36 -8.93 -24.22 -19.51
C ASP A 36 -9.97 -24.65 -18.45
N GLY A 37 -9.51 -25.52 -17.53
CA GLY A 37 -10.24 -26.03 -16.38
C GLY A 37 -10.72 -24.95 -15.41
N MET A 38 -11.81 -24.27 -15.79
CA MET A 38 -12.57 -23.34 -14.97
C MET A 38 -13.95 -23.92 -14.68
N ASP A 39 -14.32 -24.00 -13.40
CA ASP A 39 -15.57 -24.60 -12.92
C ASP A 39 -16.81 -24.02 -13.63
N GLU A 40 -17.67 -24.95 -14.07
CA GLU A 40 -18.85 -24.73 -14.91
C GLU A 40 -19.89 -23.77 -14.31
N TRP A 41 -19.82 -23.51 -13.00
CA TRP A 41 -20.71 -22.60 -12.26
C TRP A 41 -20.47 -21.11 -12.55
N LEU A 42 -19.28 -20.75 -13.05
CA LEU A 42 -18.93 -19.36 -13.40
C LEU A 42 -19.34 -18.98 -14.83
N ARG A 43 -19.80 -19.92 -15.66
CA ARG A 43 -20.19 -19.69 -17.06
C ARG A 43 -21.67 -19.38 -17.27
N MET A 44 -22.48 -19.30 -16.22
CA MET A 44 -23.90 -18.97 -16.40
C MET A 44 -24.08 -17.47 -16.66
N PRO A 45 -24.76 -17.07 -17.77
CA PRO A 45 -25.10 -15.67 -17.96
C PRO A 45 -26.09 -15.25 -16.87
N VAL A 46 -25.73 -14.23 -16.10
CA VAL A 46 -26.60 -13.59 -15.11
C VAL A 46 -27.81 -13.01 -15.84
N ARG A 47 -28.87 -13.80 -15.96
CA ARG A 47 -30.19 -13.29 -16.38
C ARG A 47 -30.74 -12.48 -15.22
N ARG A 48 -30.83 -11.16 -15.42
CA ARG A 48 -31.67 -10.31 -14.57
C ARG A 48 -33.09 -10.88 -14.63
N LEU A 49 -33.58 -11.43 -13.53
CA LEU A 49 -34.98 -11.82 -13.39
C LEU A 49 -35.82 -10.55 -13.32
N HIS A 50 -36.28 -10.05 -14.48
CA HIS A 50 -37.49 -9.24 -14.54
C HIS A 50 -38.68 -10.20 -14.37
N PRO A 51 -39.68 -9.89 -13.53
CA PRO A 51 -40.87 -10.72 -13.40
C PRO A 51 -41.81 -10.43 -14.57
N GLU A 52 -41.45 -10.89 -15.77
CA GLU A 52 -42.40 -10.94 -16.88
C GLU A 52 -43.22 -12.23 -16.82
N ARG A 53 -44.53 -12.02 -16.77
CA ARG A 53 -45.62 -13.00 -16.87
C ARG A 53 -45.23 -14.25 -17.66
N ALA A 54 -45.23 -15.39 -16.98
CA ALA A 54 -45.35 -16.68 -17.63
C ALA A 54 -46.70 -16.74 -18.38
N ALA A 55 -46.65 -16.44 -19.67
CA ALA A 55 -47.75 -16.64 -20.61
C ALA A 55 -47.68 -18.05 -21.17
N THR A 56 -48.02 -19.06 -20.37
CA THR A 56 -48.47 -20.38 -20.86
C THR A 56 -49.02 -21.19 -19.68
N GLY A 57 -50.35 -21.17 -19.57
CA GLY A 57 -51.12 -22.04 -18.70
C GLY A 57 -52.50 -22.17 -19.30
N GLU A 58 -52.81 -23.37 -19.77
CA GLU A 58 -54.04 -23.74 -20.46
C GLU A 58 -55.29 -23.17 -19.78
N ARG A 59 -56.12 -22.46 -20.55
CA ARG A 59 -57.49 -22.14 -20.15
C ARG A 59 -58.29 -23.44 -20.11
N THR A 60 -58.23 -24.15 -19.00
CA THR A 60 -59.34 -25.02 -18.61
C THR A 60 -60.51 -24.10 -18.26
N LYS A 61 -61.52 -24.06 -19.14
CA LYS A 61 -62.83 -23.50 -18.82
C LYS A 61 -63.43 -24.35 -17.70
N LYS A 62 -63.13 -24.02 -16.45
CA LYS A 62 -63.96 -24.46 -15.33
C LYS A 62 -65.28 -23.74 -15.46
N ASN A 63 -66.33 -24.54 -15.62
CA ASN A 63 -67.72 -24.09 -15.70
C ASN A 63 -68.02 -23.14 -14.55
N ASN A 64 -68.46 -21.94 -14.93
CA ASN A 64 -68.86 -20.87 -14.04
C ASN A 64 -70.30 -21.18 -13.58
N SER A 65 -70.47 -22.17 -12.70
CA SER A 65 -71.79 -22.57 -12.20
C SER A 65 -71.91 -22.54 -10.68
N ASP A 66 -71.15 -21.68 -10.00
CA ASP A 66 -71.41 -21.34 -8.59
C ASP A 66 -70.99 -19.90 -8.30
N LYS A 67 -71.73 -18.95 -8.86
CA LYS A 67 -71.70 -17.56 -8.37
C LYS A 67 -72.46 -17.52 -7.04
N LYS A 68 -71.77 -17.79 -5.93
CA LYS A 68 -72.24 -17.34 -4.62
C LYS A 68 -72.24 -15.81 -4.64
N GLN A 69 -73.43 -15.21 -4.58
CA GLN A 69 -73.61 -13.78 -4.39
C GLN A 69 -72.95 -13.36 -3.07
N TYR A 70 -71.86 -12.59 -3.15
CA TYR A 70 -71.31 -11.92 -1.98
C TYR A 70 -71.99 -10.56 -1.83
N LYS A 71 -72.87 -10.44 -0.83
CA LYS A 71 -73.32 -9.13 -0.32
C LYS A 71 -72.17 -8.51 0.47
N TYR A 72 -71.75 -7.33 0.06
CA TYR A 72 -70.69 -6.56 0.72
C TYR A 72 -71.27 -5.87 1.96
N ASN A 73 -71.17 -6.51 3.12
CA ASN A 73 -71.34 -5.85 4.42
C ASN A 73 -69.95 -5.38 4.87
N GLY A 74 -69.86 -4.10 5.26
CA GLY A 74 -68.62 -3.37 5.62
C GLY A 74 -67.87 -3.85 6.87
N HIS A 75 -67.85 -5.14 7.16
CA HIS A 75 -66.95 -5.76 8.12
C HIS A 75 -65.98 -6.66 7.36
N ARG A 76 -64.68 -6.41 7.48
CA ARG A 76 -63.64 -7.30 6.94
C ARG A 76 -63.88 -8.71 7.47
N TYR A 77 -64.37 -9.60 6.62
CA TYR A 77 -64.52 -11.01 6.96
C TYR A 77 -63.12 -11.60 7.12
N VAL A 78 -62.69 -11.81 8.36
CA VAL A 78 -61.48 -12.57 8.65
C VAL A 78 -61.88 -14.05 8.57
N PRO A 79 -61.38 -14.83 7.59
CA PRO A 79 -61.69 -16.26 7.54
C PRO A 79 -61.30 -16.89 8.87
N GLN A 80 -62.23 -17.58 9.53
CA GLN A 80 -61.91 -18.31 10.75
C GLN A 80 -60.95 -19.44 10.39
N LYS A 81 -59.67 -19.24 10.72
CA LYS A 81 -58.65 -20.28 10.56
C LYS A 81 -59.07 -21.51 11.36
N SER A 82 -58.93 -22.69 10.77
CA SER A 82 -59.14 -23.96 11.46
C SER A 82 -58.17 -24.09 12.64
N ALA A 83 -58.47 -24.97 13.60
CA ALA A 83 -57.58 -25.23 14.73
C ALA A 83 -56.17 -25.62 14.26
N GLU A 84 -56.08 -26.39 13.17
CA GLU A 84 -54.83 -26.80 12.53
C GLU A 84 -54.04 -25.62 11.95
N GLN A 85 -54.72 -24.70 11.26
CA GLN A 85 -54.08 -23.51 10.69
C GLN A 85 -53.54 -22.58 11.79
N ARG A 86 -54.28 -22.41 12.89
CA ARG A 86 -53.80 -21.63 14.05
C ARG A 86 -52.60 -22.28 14.72
N ALA A 87 -52.59 -23.61 14.80
CA ALA A 87 -51.46 -24.36 15.34
C ALA A 87 -50.22 -24.24 14.44
N ALA A 88 -50.38 -24.25 13.12
CA ALA A 88 -49.30 -24.03 12.18
C ALA A 88 -48.72 -22.61 12.28
N ASP A 89 -49.58 -21.58 12.31
CA ASP A 89 -49.14 -20.19 12.48
C ASP A 89 -48.39 -19.99 13.82
N ALA A 90 -48.85 -20.65 14.89
CA ALA A 90 -48.21 -20.57 16.21
C ALA A 90 -46.82 -21.21 16.21
N ARG A 91 -46.64 -22.32 15.47
CA ARG A 91 -45.32 -22.96 15.31
C ARG A 91 -44.38 -22.09 14.49
N GLU A 92 -44.86 -21.51 13.39
CA GLU A 92 -44.09 -20.60 12.57
C GLU A 92 -43.68 -19.36 13.35
N LYS A 93 -44.62 -18.77 14.10
CA LYS A 93 -44.34 -17.62 14.96
C LYS A 93 -43.31 -17.97 16.05
N ALA A 94 -43.45 -19.12 16.72
CA ALA A 94 -42.48 -19.56 17.71
C ALA A 94 -41.08 -19.79 17.10
N HIS A 95 -41.02 -20.28 15.86
CA HIS A 95 -39.77 -20.43 15.14
C HIS A 95 -39.15 -19.07 14.79
N LEU A 96 -39.93 -18.12 14.30
CA LEU A 96 -39.45 -16.76 14.02
C LEU A 96 -39.00 -16.05 15.30
N ASP A 97 -39.76 -16.16 16.39
CA ASP A 97 -39.40 -15.63 17.69
C ASP A 97 -38.09 -16.28 18.20
N SER A 98 -37.89 -17.58 17.93
CA SER A 98 -36.63 -18.26 18.28
C SER A 98 -35.44 -17.77 17.46
N LEU A 99 -35.63 -17.47 16.17
CA LEU A 99 -34.59 -16.91 15.31
C LEU A 99 -34.25 -15.48 15.72
N LEU A 100 -35.26 -14.66 16.05
CA LEU A 100 -35.08 -13.30 16.53
C LEU A 100 -34.46 -13.24 17.93
N ALA A 101 -34.64 -14.27 18.75
CA ALA A 101 -34.01 -14.40 20.06
C ALA A 101 -32.54 -14.87 20.00
N ILE A 102 -32.06 -15.34 18.84
CA ILE A 102 -30.63 -15.59 18.66
C ILE A 102 -29.93 -14.23 18.69
N ASP A 103 -29.03 -14.06 19.65
CA ASP A 103 -28.25 -12.85 19.78
C ASP A 103 -27.22 -12.79 18.64
N TYR A 104 -27.58 -12.11 17.55
CA TYR A 104 -26.69 -11.84 16.42
C TYR A 104 -25.70 -10.71 16.71
N THR A 105 -25.55 -10.27 17.97
CA THR A 105 -24.48 -9.35 18.33
C THR A 105 -23.15 -9.99 17.96
N LEU A 106 -22.45 -9.35 17.02
CA LEU A 106 -21.08 -9.72 16.72
C LEU A 106 -20.28 -9.63 18.03
N PRO A 107 -19.42 -10.61 18.35
CA PRO A 107 -18.47 -10.49 19.43
C PRO A 107 -17.74 -9.16 19.32
N ASP A 108 -17.44 -8.51 20.45
CA ASP A 108 -16.67 -7.28 20.42
C ASP A 108 -15.25 -7.56 19.91
N TYR A 109 -15.04 -7.36 18.61
CA TYR A 109 -13.76 -7.50 17.96
C TYR A 109 -12.87 -6.25 18.18
N SER A 110 -13.28 -5.29 19.01
CA SER A 110 -12.49 -4.09 19.33
C SER A 110 -11.08 -4.44 19.81
N SER A 111 -10.94 -5.53 20.58
CA SER A 111 -9.68 -6.03 21.11
C SER A 111 -8.76 -6.69 20.08
N LEU A 112 -9.28 -7.00 18.88
CA LEU A 112 -8.48 -7.54 17.76
C LEU A 112 -7.89 -6.44 16.89
N PHE A 113 -8.40 -5.21 16.98
CA PHE A 113 -7.75 -4.10 16.29
C PHE A 113 -6.48 -3.72 17.04
N PRO A 114 -5.37 -3.51 16.31
CA PRO A 114 -4.16 -3.01 16.94
C PRO A 114 -4.47 -1.66 17.57
N THR A 115 -4.10 -1.50 18.84
CA THR A 115 -4.15 -0.21 19.54
C THR A 115 -2.85 0.55 19.31
N ARG A 116 -2.92 1.88 19.15
CA ARG A 116 -1.72 2.71 19.02
C ARG A 116 -0.87 2.55 20.29
N LEU A 117 0.40 2.21 20.10
CA LEU A 117 1.36 2.05 21.20
C LEU A 117 1.63 3.39 21.89
N THR A 118 1.66 3.39 23.22
CA THR A 118 2.18 4.51 24.01
C THR A 118 3.67 4.31 24.22
N TRP A 119 4.48 5.24 23.75
CA TRP A 119 5.93 5.12 23.82
C TRP A 119 6.46 5.47 25.22
N LYS A 120 7.26 4.56 25.79
CA LYS A 120 8.04 4.80 27.00
C LYS A 120 9.51 4.61 26.68
N ASP A 121 10.32 5.55 27.17
CA ASP A 121 11.76 5.59 26.98
C ASP A 121 12.42 4.44 27.78
N GLU A 122 12.55 3.25 27.18
CA GLU A 122 13.26 2.12 27.81
C GLU A 122 14.78 2.35 27.84
N PRO A 123 15.50 1.83 28.85
CA PRO A 123 16.96 1.86 28.86
C PRO A 123 17.53 1.04 27.70
N VAL A 124 18.55 1.59 27.04
CA VAL A 124 19.18 0.95 25.88
C VAL A 124 19.89 -0.33 26.31
N LYS A 125 19.54 -1.45 25.69
CA LYS A 125 20.09 -2.78 26.02
C LYS A 125 21.44 -3.06 25.35
N GLU A 126 21.70 -2.41 24.22
CA GLU A 126 22.87 -2.66 23.37
C GLU A 126 24.07 -1.81 23.80
N SER A 127 25.27 -2.35 23.61
CA SER A 127 26.50 -1.61 23.92
C SER A 127 26.78 -0.56 22.84
N ARG A 128 27.38 0.56 23.26
CA ARG A 128 27.75 1.66 22.36
C ARG A 128 28.61 1.19 21.17
N GLU A 129 29.54 0.27 21.42
CA GLU A 129 30.48 -0.22 20.40
C GLU A 129 29.78 -1.07 19.34
N GLN A 130 28.81 -1.90 19.74
CA GLN A 130 28.00 -2.69 18.81
C GLN A 130 27.21 -1.77 17.88
N LEU A 131 26.58 -0.74 18.43
CA LEU A 131 25.82 0.24 17.65
C LEU A 131 26.72 1.00 16.69
N ILE A 132 27.89 1.47 17.11
CA ILE A 132 28.82 2.21 16.22
C ILE A 132 29.23 1.37 15.00
N SER A 133 29.33 0.05 15.13
CA SER A 133 29.73 -0.82 14.02
C SER A 133 28.76 -0.82 12.82
N SER A 134 27.48 -0.47 13.03
CA SER A 134 26.49 -0.35 11.95
C SER A 134 26.50 1.00 11.23
N PHE A 135 27.36 1.93 11.64
CA PHE A 135 27.42 3.29 11.10
C PHE A 135 28.72 3.56 10.35
N ASN A 136 28.60 4.38 9.30
CA ASN A 136 29.72 5.11 8.74
C ASN A 136 29.86 6.42 9.54
N SER A 137 31.04 6.64 10.13
CA SER A 137 31.40 7.89 10.78
C SER A 137 32.24 8.75 9.84
N THR A 138 31.83 9.99 9.62
CA THR A 138 32.64 10.98 8.89
C THR A 138 32.97 12.13 9.82
N ASP A 139 34.26 12.40 10.02
CA ASP A 139 34.73 13.53 10.82
C ASP A 139 34.96 14.73 9.91
N LEU A 140 34.20 15.80 10.11
CA LEU A 140 34.43 17.11 9.50
C LEU A 140 34.67 18.14 10.60
N ASP A 141 35.88 18.70 10.67
CA ASP A 141 36.21 19.87 11.50
C ASP A 141 35.72 19.79 12.97
N GLY A 142 35.85 18.61 13.60
CA GLY A 142 35.45 18.37 15.00
C GLY A 142 33.97 18.01 15.19
N GLU A 143 33.24 17.79 14.09
CA GLU A 143 31.89 17.23 14.06
C GLU A 143 31.93 15.82 13.44
N THR A 144 31.55 14.81 14.22
CA THR A 144 31.44 13.44 13.73
C THR A 144 30.00 13.18 13.32
N ARG A 145 29.76 12.90 12.04
CA ARG A 145 28.46 12.52 11.50
C ARG A 145 28.31 11.01 11.50
N TYR A 146 27.20 10.50 12.07
CA TYR A 146 26.85 9.08 12.04
C TYR A 146 25.72 8.82 11.04
N VAL A 147 26.02 8.09 9.96
CA VAL A 147 25.07 7.69 8.91
C VAL A 147 24.99 6.16 8.84
N PRO A 148 23.81 5.55 8.69
CA PRO A 148 23.70 4.10 8.50
C PRO A 148 24.58 3.62 7.34
N LYS A 149 25.20 2.45 7.48
CA LYS A 149 26.19 1.95 6.52
C LYS A 149 25.60 1.68 5.13
N ASP A 150 24.35 1.24 5.09
CA ASP A 150 23.67 0.84 3.86
C ASP A 150 23.15 2.04 3.04
N VAL A 151 23.38 3.27 3.52
CA VAL A 151 22.92 4.50 2.88
C VAL A 151 24.04 5.14 2.05
N THR A 152 23.79 5.27 0.75
CA THR A 152 24.60 6.09 -0.16
C THR A 152 24.08 7.53 -0.21
N LEU A 153 24.96 8.51 -0.03
CA LEU A 153 24.61 9.95 -0.01
C LEU A 153 24.53 10.60 -1.40
N GLY A 154 24.48 9.80 -2.47
CA GLY A 154 24.45 10.26 -3.86
C GLY A 154 23.12 10.91 -4.23
N ASN A 155 23.15 11.85 -5.19
CA ASN A 155 21.93 12.54 -5.63
C ASN A 155 21.06 11.71 -6.60
N ASP A 156 21.57 10.56 -6.99
CA ASP A 156 21.10 9.64 -8.03
C ASP A 156 20.33 8.43 -7.45
N THR A 157 20.11 8.41 -6.13
CA THR A 157 19.47 7.27 -5.46
C THR A 157 18.38 7.69 -4.48
N ASN A 158 17.32 6.87 -4.43
CA ASN A 158 16.17 7.09 -3.54
C ASN A 158 16.49 6.62 -2.11
N ALA A 159 16.83 7.56 -1.23
CA ALA A 159 17.20 7.28 0.15
C ALA A 159 16.18 7.86 1.17
N LEU A 160 15.99 7.18 2.29
CA LEU A 160 15.24 7.69 3.45
C LEU A 160 15.90 7.13 4.70
N PHE A 161 16.41 7.99 5.56
CA PHE A 161 17.16 7.56 6.74
C PHE A 161 17.23 8.66 7.81
N PHE A 162 17.50 8.25 9.05
CA PHE A 162 17.90 9.16 10.12
C PHE A 162 19.42 9.25 10.20
N TYR A 163 19.90 10.41 10.61
CA TYR A 163 21.30 10.59 10.96
C TYR A 163 21.40 11.71 12.01
N PHE A 164 22.53 11.79 12.69
CA PHE A 164 22.81 12.89 13.62
C PHE A 164 24.31 13.18 13.65
N ASP A 165 24.62 14.41 14.02
CA ASP A 165 25.98 14.90 14.14
C ASP A 165 26.36 14.98 15.63
N VAL A 166 27.62 14.75 15.95
CA VAL A 166 28.15 14.87 17.32
C VAL A 166 29.22 15.94 17.32
N LYS A 167 28.98 17.00 18.09
CA LYS A 167 29.91 18.12 18.26
C LYS A 167 30.35 18.19 19.71
N ASN A 168 31.65 18.23 19.97
CA ASN A 168 32.20 18.32 21.33
C ASN A 168 31.62 17.26 22.30
N ARG A 169 31.50 16.01 21.83
CA ARG A 169 30.91 14.86 22.57
C ARG A 169 29.43 15.01 22.94
N ARG A 170 28.71 15.97 22.36
CA ARG A 170 27.26 16.12 22.51
C ARG A 170 26.56 15.86 21.18
N PRO A 171 25.54 14.99 21.14
CA PRO A 171 24.76 14.79 19.93
C PRO A 171 23.91 16.03 19.63
N GLN A 172 23.94 16.45 18.38
CA GLN A 172 23.05 17.44 17.80
C GLN A 172 21.68 16.81 17.51
N SER A 173 20.67 17.63 17.23
CA SER A 173 19.31 17.15 16.94
C SER A 173 19.30 16.05 15.88
N LEU A 174 18.49 15.02 16.11
CA LEU A 174 18.24 13.96 15.13
C LEU A 174 17.65 14.56 13.85
N ARG A 175 18.16 14.16 12.68
CA ARG A 175 17.72 14.68 11.39
C ARG A 175 17.12 13.58 10.54
N LEU A 176 16.03 13.92 9.85
CA LEU A 176 15.43 13.08 8.81
C LEU A 176 15.84 13.61 7.45
N ARG A 177 16.47 12.73 6.67
CA ARG A 177 16.78 12.99 5.27
C ARG A 177 16.03 12.02 4.39
N ALA A 178 15.37 12.58 3.38
CA ALA A 178 14.81 11.79 2.29
C ALA A 178 15.22 12.37 0.95
N GLN A 179 15.30 11.49 -0.03
CA GLN A 179 15.62 11.80 -1.40
C GLN A 179 14.71 11.01 -2.33
N TYR A 180 14.12 11.76 -3.24
CA TYR A 180 13.41 11.29 -4.40
C TYR A 180 14.26 11.60 -5.64
N TYR A 181 14.41 10.64 -6.53
CA TYR A 181 15.11 10.71 -7.80
C TYR A 181 14.38 9.82 -8.79
N ALA A 182 13.89 10.44 -9.87
CA ALA A 182 13.09 9.80 -10.90
C ALA A 182 13.13 10.61 -12.21
N ASP A 183 12.56 10.05 -13.27
CA ASP A 183 12.47 10.73 -14.57
C ASP A 183 11.45 11.89 -14.58
N ASP A 184 10.48 11.88 -13.65
CA ASP A 184 9.47 12.93 -13.52
C ASP A 184 9.55 13.66 -12.16
N PRO A 185 9.38 14.99 -12.14
CA PRO A 185 9.36 15.76 -10.89
C PRO A 185 8.05 15.49 -10.16
N LEU A 186 8.14 15.21 -8.86
CA LEU A 186 6.98 14.89 -8.02
C LEU A 186 6.39 16.13 -7.36
N GLY A 187 7.25 17.07 -6.97
CA GLY A 187 6.93 18.23 -6.17
C GLY A 187 6.48 17.86 -4.75
N ILE A 188 7.38 17.26 -3.95
CA ILE A 188 7.06 16.74 -2.60
C ILE A 188 6.42 17.84 -1.75
N GLU A 189 5.16 17.64 -1.37
CA GLU A 189 4.40 18.52 -0.48
C GLU A 189 4.30 17.92 0.92
N LYS A 190 3.95 16.63 1.01
CA LYS A 190 3.70 15.93 2.27
C LYS A 190 4.17 14.48 2.18
N LEU A 191 4.48 13.89 3.33
CA LEU A 191 4.74 12.46 3.46
C LEU A 191 3.66 11.84 4.33
N LYS A 192 3.13 10.72 3.87
CA LYS A 192 2.26 9.84 4.65
C LYS A 192 3.02 8.55 4.97
N PHE A 193 3.25 8.29 6.24
CA PHE A 193 3.80 7.06 6.75
C PHE A 193 2.65 6.17 7.23
N VAL A 194 2.55 4.97 6.68
CA VAL A 194 1.67 3.91 7.18
C VAL A 194 2.55 2.92 7.92
N ILE A 195 2.45 2.89 9.25
CA ILE A 195 3.32 2.10 10.13
C ILE A 195 2.44 1.17 10.95
N ASP A 196 2.61 -0.14 10.78
CA ASP A 196 1.80 -1.18 11.42
C ASP A 196 0.28 -0.91 11.35
N GLY A 197 -0.18 -0.33 10.23
CA GLY A 197 -1.58 0.01 9.98
C GLY A 197 -2.03 1.40 10.47
N PHE A 198 -1.17 2.18 11.13
CA PHE A 198 -1.47 3.54 11.55
C PHE A 198 -0.89 4.59 10.62
N ASP A 199 -1.67 5.64 10.37
CA ASP A 199 -1.27 6.77 9.54
C ASP A 199 -0.57 7.85 10.37
N TYR A 200 0.60 8.28 9.89
CA TYR A 200 1.35 9.42 10.39
C TYR A 200 1.65 10.37 9.23
N TYR A 201 1.51 11.67 9.46
CA TYR A 201 1.71 12.70 8.45
C TYR A 201 2.90 13.57 8.83
N PHE A 202 3.76 13.85 7.86
CA PHE A 202 4.93 14.70 8.02
C PHE A 202 4.99 15.71 6.87
N THR A 203 5.16 16.98 7.20
CA THR A 203 5.23 18.06 6.20
C THR A 203 6.64 18.65 6.19
N PRO A 204 7.44 18.42 5.13
CA PRO A 204 8.78 18.97 5.06
C PRO A 204 8.74 20.49 4.85
N SER A 205 9.56 21.24 5.60
CA SER A 205 9.60 22.71 5.54
C SER A 205 10.46 23.27 4.40
N ALA A 206 11.50 22.55 3.99
CA ALA A 206 12.46 23.00 2.99
C ALA A 206 12.87 21.86 2.05
N VAL A 207 12.09 21.66 0.99
CA VAL A 207 12.40 20.71 -0.09
C VAL A 207 13.23 21.42 -1.16
N LYS A 208 14.42 20.88 -1.44
CA LYS A 208 15.25 21.32 -2.57
C LYS A 208 14.91 20.46 -3.78
N LYS A 209 14.87 21.09 -4.95
CA LYS A 209 14.56 20.45 -6.24
C LYS A 209 15.69 20.76 -7.22
N GLY A 210 15.99 19.82 -8.11
CA GLY A 210 16.90 20.04 -9.22
C GLY A 210 16.74 18.98 -10.29
N SER A 211 17.49 19.13 -11.38
CA SER A 211 17.56 18.16 -12.46
C SER A 211 19.01 17.79 -12.78
N ASP A 212 19.22 16.61 -13.35
CA ASP A 212 20.50 16.18 -13.89
C ASP A 212 20.60 16.43 -15.41
N ALA A 213 21.75 16.09 -15.99
CA ALA A 213 22.01 16.24 -17.43
C ALA A 213 21.18 15.29 -18.32
N TYR A 214 20.55 14.27 -17.72
CA TYR A 214 19.76 13.25 -18.41
C TYR A 214 18.24 13.49 -18.27
N ASN A 215 17.84 14.72 -17.92
CA ASN A 215 16.45 15.11 -17.66
C ASN A 215 15.77 14.31 -16.52
N ARG A 216 16.55 13.80 -15.57
CA ARG A 216 15.98 13.24 -14.34
C ARG A 216 15.93 14.31 -13.27
N TYR A 217 14.95 14.19 -12.40
CA TYR A 217 14.67 15.14 -11.34
C TYR A 217 15.02 14.52 -10.00
N TRP A 218 15.63 15.32 -9.14
CA TRP A 218 15.84 14.97 -7.75
C TRP A 218 15.16 15.99 -6.86
N GLU A 219 14.60 15.49 -5.77
CA GLU A 219 14.03 16.29 -4.70
C GLU A 219 14.52 15.74 -3.37
N ASN A 220 15.09 16.59 -2.53
CA ASN A 220 15.56 16.16 -1.21
C ASN A 220 15.17 17.16 -0.13
N PHE A 221 15.03 16.64 1.08
CA PHE A 221 14.87 17.46 2.27
C PHE A 221 15.71 16.88 3.39
N ASP A 222 16.13 17.77 4.29
CA ASP A 222 17.03 17.44 5.39
C ASP A 222 16.66 18.28 6.61
N ILE A 223 15.82 17.70 7.46
CA ILE A 223 15.06 18.43 8.49
C ILE A 223 15.43 17.91 9.88
N CYS A 224 15.66 18.84 10.81
CA CYS A 224 15.84 18.52 12.21
C CYS A 224 14.49 18.12 12.84
N LEU A 225 14.45 16.95 13.46
CA LEU A 225 13.27 16.44 14.15
C LEU A 225 13.13 17.10 15.52
N SER A 226 11.89 17.36 15.90
CA SER A 226 11.53 18.00 17.16
C SER A 226 10.75 17.05 18.07
N SER A 227 10.45 17.49 19.29
CA SER A 227 9.57 16.75 20.21
C SER A 227 8.17 16.48 19.65
N ARG A 228 7.70 17.26 18.68
CA ARG A 228 6.42 17.02 17.99
C ARG A 228 6.45 15.78 17.12
N ASP A 229 7.63 15.41 16.63
CA ASP A 229 7.83 14.27 15.74
C ASP A 229 8.18 13.00 16.52
N LYS A 230 8.19 13.07 17.86
CA LYS A 230 8.55 11.96 18.76
C LYS A 230 7.76 10.70 18.41
N ASP A 231 6.44 10.81 18.31
CA ASP A 231 5.58 9.65 18.05
C ASP A 231 5.90 8.96 16.72
N LEU A 232 6.22 9.72 15.67
CA LEU A 232 6.62 9.18 14.36
C LEU A 232 7.97 8.45 14.45
N VAL A 233 8.95 9.05 15.13
CA VAL A 233 10.30 8.48 15.25
C VAL A 233 10.27 7.16 16.01
N TYR A 234 9.57 7.12 17.15
CA TYR A 234 9.43 5.88 17.92
C TYR A 234 8.62 4.84 17.15
N ALA A 235 7.56 5.24 16.43
CA ALA A 235 6.82 4.33 15.57
C ALA A 235 7.72 3.70 14.49
N LEU A 236 8.53 4.50 13.79
CA LEU A 236 9.45 3.98 12.77
C LEU A 236 10.52 3.04 13.35
N ALA A 237 11.06 3.36 14.53
CA ALA A 237 12.10 2.56 15.16
C ALA A 237 11.60 1.19 15.65
N HIS A 238 10.33 1.07 16.03
CA HIS A 238 9.78 -0.16 16.62
C HIS A 238 8.79 -0.90 15.70
N CYS A 239 8.66 -0.47 14.44
CA CYS A 239 7.69 -1.06 13.54
C CYS A 239 8.06 -2.46 13.04
N SER A 240 7.04 -3.24 12.70
CA SER A 240 7.22 -4.50 11.98
C SER A 240 7.31 -4.28 10.48
N TRP A 241 6.51 -3.35 9.96
CA TRP A 241 6.55 -2.88 8.58
C TRP A 241 6.13 -1.42 8.49
N ALA A 242 6.64 -0.74 7.47
CA ALA A 242 6.29 0.63 7.20
C ALA A 242 6.28 0.91 5.70
N ARG A 243 5.32 1.72 5.28
CA ARG A 243 5.17 2.22 3.91
C ARG A 243 5.13 3.73 3.92
N VAL A 244 5.92 4.34 3.05
CA VAL A 244 6.01 5.79 2.89
C VAL A 244 5.40 6.17 1.56
N THR A 245 4.47 7.11 1.59
CA THR A 245 3.89 7.73 0.40
C THR A 245 4.31 9.19 0.37
N TYR A 246 5.11 9.54 -0.63
CA TYR A 246 5.42 10.92 -0.98
C TYR A 246 4.26 11.47 -1.79
N ILE A 247 3.60 12.49 -1.25
CA ILE A 247 2.47 13.17 -1.87
C ILE A 247 3.01 14.38 -2.62
N GLY A 248 2.86 14.37 -3.93
CA GLY A 248 3.28 15.44 -4.82
C GLY A 248 2.22 16.52 -5.01
N ASP A 249 2.67 17.74 -5.28
CA ASP A 249 1.84 18.93 -5.51
C ASP A 249 0.90 18.79 -6.73
N ARG A 250 1.28 17.97 -7.71
CA ARG A 250 0.52 17.70 -8.94
C ARG A 250 -0.46 16.52 -8.84
N GLY A 251 -0.66 15.97 -7.64
CA GLY A 251 -1.54 14.81 -7.41
C GLY A 251 -0.92 13.46 -7.78
N PHE A 252 0.35 13.43 -8.17
CA PHE A 252 1.13 12.20 -8.30
C PHE A 252 1.70 11.79 -6.95
N ASN A 253 1.76 10.48 -6.71
CA ASN A 253 2.29 9.93 -5.48
C ASN A 253 3.39 8.91 -5.78
N HIS A 254 4.46 8.96 -5.00
CA HIS A 254 5.48 7.91 -5.01
C HIS A 254 5.37 7.08 -3.74
N VAL A 255 5.33 5.76 -3.89
CA VAL A 255 5.17 4.83 -2.77
C VAL A 255 6.43 3.99 -2.62
N LYS A 256 7.01 3.99 -1.43
CA LYS A 256 8.15 3.17 -1.06
C LYS A 256 7.80 2.33 0.16
N ILE A 257 7.96 1.01 0.05
CA ILE A 257 7.88 0.10 1.19
C ILE A 257 9.29 0.00 1.79
N LEU A 258 9.40 0.16 3.10
CA LEU A 258 10.69 0.11 3.79
C LEU A 258 11.17 -1.33 3.92
N SER A 259 12.44 -1.57 3.61
CA SER A 259 13.05 -2.89 3.81
C SER A 259 13.27 -3.16 5.30
N LYS A 260 13.41 -4.44 5.67
CA LYS A 260 13.71 -4.83 7.05
C LYS A 260 15.04 -4.24 7.55
N GLU A 261 16.02 -4.07 6.66
CA GLU A 261 17.31 -3.45 6.97
C GLU A 261 17.14 -1.96 7.25
N GLN A 262 16.38 -1.24 6.43
CA GLN A 262 16.06 0.18 6.68
C GLN A 262 15.34 0.38 8.02
N ILE A 263 14.40 -0.50 8.37
CA ILE A 263 13.70 -0.47 9.66
C ILE A 263 14.69 -0.66 10.82
N LYS A 264 15.63 -1.61 10.70
CA LYS A 264 16.69 -1.81 11.70
C LYS A 264 17.61 -0.60 11.81
N ASP A 265 17.92 0.08 10.71
CA ASP A 265 18.72 1.30 10.74
C ASP A 265 18.03 2.44 11.51
N PHE A 266 16.72 2.61 11.34
CA PHE A 266 15.94 3.57 12.13
C PHE A 266 15.98 3.24 13.64
N TYR A 267 15.93 1.96 13.99
CA TYR A 267 16.10 1.52 15.37
C TYR A 267 17.50 1.83 15.90
N ASN A 268 18.54 1.38 15.20
CA ASN A 268 19.94 1.53 15.63
C ASN A 268 20.33 3.01 15.77
N THR A 269 19.88 3.86 14.84
CA THR A 269 20.15 5.31 14.88
C THR A 269 19.55 5.96 16.13
N LEU A 270 18.29 5.63 16.44
CA LEU A 270 17.62 6.14 17.64
C LEU A 270 18.29 5.64 18.92
N GLN A 271 18.68 4.36 18.98
CA GLN A 271 19.37 3.83 20.15
C GLN A 271 20.73 4.50 20.36
N LEU A 272 21.54 4.64 19.30
CA LEU A 272 22.83 5.30 19.40
C LEU A 272 22.68 6.77 19.81
N TYR A 273 21.71 7.49 19.25
CA TYR A 273 21.41 8.86 19.62
C TYR A 273 21.12 9.01 21.13
N ARG A 274 20.33 8.10 21.69
CA ARG A 274 19.99 8.07 23.12
C ARG A 274 21.18 7.70 24.00
N VAL A 275 21.99 6.72 23.61
CA VAL A 275 23.24 6.33 24.32
C VAL A 275 24.22 7.50 24.39
N MET A 276 24.28 8.31 23.32
CA MET A 276 25.13 9.50 23.26
C MET A 276 24.58 10.68 24.08
N GLY A 277 23.41 10.53 24.72
CA GLY A 277 22.78 11.55 25.57
C GLY A 277 21.80 12.46 24.82
N GLY A 278 21.42 12.12 23.59
CA GLY A 278 20.45 12.84 22.79
C GLY A 278 19.03 12.70 23.35
N LYS A 279 18.25 13.78 23.22
CA LYS A 279 16.83 13.84 23.59
C LYS A 279 16.03 14.41 22.43
N LEU A 280 14.80 13.95 22.27
CA LEU A 280 13.81 14.46 21.31
C LEU A 280 12.83 15.38 22.02
#